data_AF-A0A1H7BI19-F1
#
_entry.id   AF-A0A1H7BI19-F1
#
_cell.length_a   1.000
_cell.length_b   1.000
_cell.length_c   1.000
_cell.angle_alpha   90.00
_cell.angle_beta   90.00
_cell.angle_gamma   90.00
#
_symmetry.space_group_name_H-M   'P 1'
#
loop_
_entity.id
_entity.type
_entity.pdbx_description
1 polymer ?
#
loop_
_entity_poly.entity_id
_entity_poly.type
_entity_poly.pdbx_seq_one_letter_code
_entity_poly.pdbx_strand_id
1 'polypeptide(L)'
;MATEPESFRDQFVSMFQSAVDEVVRSTTPSTRLTSRPGLDNPFVSAAATIAQLKAQGEASLPDVAPGQIAQDAWTCAKMGLDLMEARARGDSATAESIQNDIRYNVCDPAWITVIENYMQYFGPDGKRAAIPYRRAAAIGPVTVPLKAGATVALIADWGTGTQVAADLLKQAALQSPDVVIHLGDIYYSGTPQECDANFRKIVDAVLSRDTKDVPVYTLSGNHDMYSGGAGYYGLIDTLNDHARLQPASFFCLRNDDWQFIAMDTGLHDYNPFTVNDVVTFLEQDEEDWIVERIAEFSGKTILLSHHQLFSALSQIGPPQTDGKLTAYNPRLLASFRRFSQAATQPISAWFWGHEHNLSVYQPYLGLTRGRCIGHGAVPVLVNGPENASDPRVVNPPALQNVLLKQANKVYMHGFTIIRLGQGAQKAQASAEYYESTDGTTPMFTETL
;
A
#
# COMPACT_ATOMS: atom_id res chain seq x y z
N MET A 1 -23.59 29.29 -8.98
CA MET A 1 -24.53 28.58 -8.08
C MET A 1 -24.43 27.13 -8.45
N ALA A 2 -24.12 26.25 -7.49
CA ALA A 2 -24.09 24.82 -7.76
C ALA A 2 -25.50 24.33 -8.09
N THR A 3 -25.63 23.45 -9.08
CA THR A 3 -26.90 22.85 -9.45
C THR A 3 -27.33 21.90 -8.33
N GLU A 4 -28.52 22.09 -7.78
CA GLU A 4 -29.00 21.24 -6.68
C GLU A 4 -29.50 19.87 -7.20
N PRO A 5 -29.22 18.77 -6.48
CA PRO A 5 -29.75 17.45 -6.81
C PRO A 5 -31.26 17.35 -6.61
N GLU A 6 -31.96 16.70 -7.55
CA GLU A 6 -33.39 16.39 -7.44
C GLU A 6 -33.70 15.52 -6.22
N SER A 7 -34.86 15.73 -5.61
CA SER A 7 -35.41 14.89 -4.52
C SER A 7 -36.49 13.96 -5.06
N PHE A 8 -36.54 12.72 -4.59
CA PHE A 8 -37.48 11.71 -5.07
C PHE A 8 -38.61 11.45 -4.06
N ARG A 9 -39.75 10.89 -4.52
CA ARG A 9 -40.84 10.48 -3.63
C ARG A 9 -40.56 9.15 -2.92
N ASP A 10 -39.63 8.37 -3.44
CA ASP A 10 -39.18 7.13 -2.83
C ASP A 10 -38.36 7.45 -1.56
N GLN A 11 -38.84 6.95 -0.42
CA GLN A 11 -38.26 7.24 0.90
C GLN A 11 -36.87 6.63 1.07
N PHE A 12 -36.65 5.45 0.51
CA PHE A 12 -35.38 4.73 0.65
C PHE A 12 -34.28 5.43 -0.15
N VAL A 13 -34.59 5.79 -1.39
CA VAL A 13 -33.69 6.53 -2.28
C VAL A 13 -33.40 7.95 -1.75
N SER A 14 -34.40 8.62 -1.16
CA SER A 14 -34.20 9.95 -0.55
C SER A 14 -33.33 9.89 0.71
N MET A 15 -33.48 8.84 1.52
CA MET A 15 -32.60 8.59 2.66
C MET A 15 -31.16 8.31 2.21
N PHE A 16 -30.97 7.54 1.13
CA PHE A 16 -29.66 7.29 0.55
C PHE A 16 -28.96 8.58 0.10
N GLN A 17 -29.64 9.45 -0.65
CA GLN A 17 -29.09 10.76 -1.04
C GLN A 17 -28.72 11.61 0.19
N SER A 18 -29.56 11.60 1.22
CA SER A 18 -29.32 12.35 2.46
C SER A 18 -28.09 11.83 3.23
N ALA A 19 -27.86 10.52 3.21
CA ALA A 19 -26.68 9.90 3.81
C ALA A 19 -25.40 10.30 3.08
N VAL A 20 -25.42 10.32 1.73
CA VAL A 20 -24.28 10.78 0.92
C VAL A 20 -24.02 12.27 1.14
N ASP A 21 -25.07 13.10 1.18
CA ASP A 21 -24.94 14.54 1.48
C ASP A 21 -24.30 14.77 2.86
N GLU A 22 -24.63 13.95 3.85
CA GLU A 22 -24.04 14.03 5.20
C GLU A 22 -22.57 13.64 5.22
N VAL A 23 -22.18 12.57 4.52
CA VAL A 23 -20.78 12.17 4.36
C VAL A 23 -19.98 13.25 3.63
N VAL A 24 -20.54 13.87 2.59
CA VAL A 24 -19.87 14.97 1.88
C VAL A 24 -19.76 16.22 2.75
N ARG A 25 -20.77 16.51 3.58
CA ARG A 25 -20.71 17.62 4.55
C ARG A 25 -19.66 17.39 5.63
N SER A 26 -19.57 16.18 6.18
CA SER A 26 -18.58 15.87 7.22
C SER A 26 -17.15 15.88 6.69
N THR A 27 -16.97 15.70 5.38
CA THR A 27 -15.68 15.71 4.68
C THR A 27 -15.28 17.06 4.06
N THR A 28 -16.13 18.09 4.16
CA THR A 28 -15.86 19.44 3.64
C THR A 28 -15.60 20.43 4.80
N PRO A 29 -14.53 21.25 4.78
CA PRO A 29 -14.26 22.22 5.84
C PRO A 29 -15.44 23.16 6.10
N SER A 30 -15.82 23.35 7.37
CA SER A 30 -17.04 24.09 7.71
C SER A 30 -17.00 25.53 7.21
N THR A 31 -17.94 25.91 6.35
CA THR A 31 -18.27 27.32 6.11
C THR A 31 -19.44 27.73 7.02
N ARG A 32 -19.55 29.01 7.37
CA ARG A 32 -20.54 29.54 8.37
C ARG A 32 -22.02 29.33 8.00
N LEU A 33 -22.33 28.77 6.83
CA LEU A 33 -23.68 28.45 6.37
C LEU A 33 -23.67 27.04 5.76
N THR A 34 -24.39 26.09 6.38
CA THR A 34 -24.58 24.75 5.86
C THR A 34 -25.57 24.77 4.69
N SER A 35 -25.07 24.70 3.45
CA SER A 35 -25.87 24.42 2.26
C SER A 35 -25.80 22.94 1.89
N ARG A 36 -26.83 22.42 1.21
CA ARG A 36 -26.77 21.08 0.61
C ARG A 36 -25.62 21.04 -0.42
N PRO A 37 -24.77 19.99 -0.41
CA PRO A 37 -23.78 19.79 -1.46
C PRO A 37 -24.43 19.78 -2.87
N GLY A 38 -23.77 20.37 -3.85
CA GLY A 38 -24.25 20.44 -5.23
C GLY A 38 -23.80 19.27 -6.11
N LEU A 39 -24.38 19.18 -7.32
CA LEU A 39 -24.03 18.17 -8.34
C LEU A 39 -22.60 18.32 -8.92
N ASP A 40 -21.89 19.39 -8.57
CA ASP A 40 -20.46 19.56 -8.84
C ASP A 40 -19.58 18.63 -7.98
N ASN A 41 -20.11 18.13 -6.86
CA ASN A 41 -19.46 17.06 -6.11
C ASN A 41 -19.74 15.70 -6.79
N PRO A 42 -18.70 14.91 -7.12
CA PRO A 42 -18.86 13.68 -7.90
C PRO A 42 -19.67 12.61 -7.15
N PHE A 43 -19.60 12.53 -5.82
CA PHE A 43 -20.39 11.57 -5.03
C PHE A 43 -21.87 11.97 -4.96
N VAL A 44 -22.15 13.27 -4.87
CA VAL A 44 -23.52 13.81 -4.89
C VAL A 44 -24.14 13.61 -6.27
N SER A 45 -23.37 13.86 -7.33
CA SER A 45 -23.80 13.55 -8.71
C SER A 45 -24.08 12.07 -8.90
N ALA A 46 -23.19 11.19 -8.42
CA ALA A 46 -23.38 9.75 -8.49
C ALA A 46 -24.64 9.30 -7.74
N ALA A 47 -24.83 9.76 -6.50
CA ALA A 47 -25.99 9.43 -5.69
C ALA A 47 -27.31 9.93 -6.32
N ALA A 48 -27.31 11.13 -6.91
CA ALA A 48 -28.47 11.67 -7.62
C ALA A 48 -28.82 10.84 -8.86
N THR A 49 -27.84 10.40 -9.64
CA THR A 49 -28.09 9.55 -10.82
C THR A 49 -28.54 8.14 -10.43
N ILE A 50 -27.96 7.55 -9.38
CA ILE A 50 -28.43 6.27 -8.82
C ILE A 50 -29.90 6.39 -8.37
N ALA A 51 -30.21 7.47 -7.66
CA ALA A 51 -31.54 7.74 -7.16
C ALA A 51 -32.56 7.87 -8.30
N GLN A 52 -32.19 8.57 -9.37
CA GLN A 52 -33.00 8.71 -10.56
C GLN A 52 -33.29 7.35 -11.23
N LEU A 53 -32.27 6.51 -11.40
CA LEU A 53 -32.42 5.19 -12.01
C LEU A 53 -33.31 4.27 -11.17
N LYS A 54 -33.11 4.23 -9.84
CA LYS A 54 -33.97 3.46 -8.93
C LYS A 54 -35.41 3.96 -8.93
N ALA A 55 -35.63 5.28 -8.96
CA ALA A 55 -36.96 5.88 -9.06
C ALA A 55 -37.66 5.56 -10.40
N GLN A 56 -36.89 5.31 -11.46
CA GLN A 56 -37.38 4.84 -12.77
C GLN A 56 -37.66 3.32 -12.79
N GLY A 57 -37.42 2.62 -11.68
CA GLY A 57 -37.69 1.19 -11.54
C GLY A 57 -36.56 0.29 -12.02
N GLU A 58 -35.35 0.82 -12.24
CA GLU A 58 -34.21 -0.03 -12.58
C GLU A 58 -33.84 -0.96 -11.43
N ALA A 59 -33.83 -2.26 -11.71
CA ALA A 59 -33.51 -3.28 -10.71
C ALA A 59 -32.00 -3.34 -10.45
N SER A 60 -31.21 -3.22 -11.52
CA SER A 60 -29.75 -3.29 -11.51
C SER A 60 -29.12 -2.01 -12.05
N LEU A 61 -28.13 -1.49 -11.33
CA LEU A 61 -27.39 -0.31 -11.75
C LEU A 61 -26.21 -0.71 -12.65
N PRO A 62 -25.91 0.04 -13.74
CA PRO A 62 -24.80 -0.28 -14.63
C PRO A 62 -23.46 -0.28 -13.89
N ASP A 63 -22.53 -1.13 -14.32
CA ASP A 63 -21.18 -1.19 -13.73
C ASP A 63 -20.31 -0.03 -14.19
N VAL A 64 -20.47 0.43 -15.44
CA VAL A 64 -19.83 1.65 -15.95
C VAL A 64 -20.66 2.87 -15.58
N ALA A 65 -19.99 3.92 -15.10
CA ALA A 65 -20.60 5.17 -14.69
C ALA A 65 -21.32 5.85 -15.88
N PRO A 66 -22.60 6.22 -15.73
CA PRO A 66 -23.31 6.98 -16.76
C PRO A 66 -22.77 8.41 -16.90
N GLY A 67 -22.70 8.89 -18.14
CA GLY A 67 -22.42 10.30 -18.43
C GLY A 67 -21.01 10.75 -18.04
N GLN A 68 -20.91 11.86 -17.30
CA GLN A 68 -19.63 12.46 -16.86
C GLN A 68 -19.29 12.15 -15.40
N ILE A 69 -19.99 11.19 -14.78
CA ILE A 69 -19.74 10.81 -13.39
C ILE A 69 -18.41 10.08 -13.31
N ALA A 70 -17.56 10.47 -12.36
CA ALA A 70 -16.31 9.75 -12.10
C ALA A 70 -16.61 8.29 -11.69
N GLN A 71 -15.91 7.34 -12.30
CA GLN A 71 -16.16 5.90 -12.08
C GLN A 71 -16.04 5.49 -10.61
N ASP A 72 -15.10 6.07 -9.87
CA ASP A 72 -14.91 5.75 -8.45
C ASP A 72 -16.08 6.28 -7.62
N ALA A 73 -16.53 7.52 -7.86
CA ALA A 73 -17.69 8.09 -7.18
C ALA A 73 -18.97 7.29 -7.46
N TRP A 74 -19.15 6.82 -8.70
CA TRP A 74 -20.24 5.92 -9.08
C TRP A 74 -20.19 4.60 -8.31
N THR A 75 -19.01 3.97 -8.27
CA THR A 75 -18.81 2.70 -7.58
C THR A 75 -19.02 2.84 -6.08
N CYS A 76 -18.49 3.89 -5.45
CA CYS A 76 -18.68 4.18 -4.02
C CYS A 76 -20.15 4.43 -3.66
N ALA A 77 -20.86 5.20 -4.48
CA ALA A 77 -22.28 5.45 -4.28
C ALA A 77 -23.11 4.16 -4.44
N LYS A 78 -22.76 3.27 -5.39
CA LYS A 78 -23.39 1.94 -5.52
C LYS A 78 -23.17 1.07 -4.27
N MET A 79 -21.94 0.95 -3.80
CA MET A 79 -21.62 0.18 -2.59
C MET A 79 -22.34 0.74 -1.36
N GLY A 80 -22.44 2.06 -1.23
CA GLY A 80 -23.21 2.72 -0.17
C GLY A 80 -24.71 2.37 -0.22
N LEU A 81 -25.30 2.31 -1.42
CA LEU A 81 -26.68 1.88 -1.60
C LEU A 81 -26.87 0.39 -1.26
N ASP A 82 -25.98 -0.47 -1.74
CA ASP A 82 -26.04 -1.92 -1.49
C ASP A 82 -25.92 -2.23 0.01
N LEU A 83 -25.02 -1.53 0.73
CA LEU A 83 -24.90 -1.60 2.19
C LEU A 83 -26.20 -1.17 2.89
N MET A 84 -26.79 -0.07 2.43
CA MET A 84 -28.04 0.44 2.99
C MET A 84 -29.21 -0.53 2.73
N GLU A 85 -29.27 -1.16 1.55
CA GLU A 85 -30.28 -2.17 1.20
C GLU A 85 -30.12 -3.43 2.05
N ALA A 86 -28.88 -3.91 2.22
CA ALA A 86 -28.59 -5.08 3.06
C ALA A 86 -29.00 -4.85 4.51
N ARG A 87 -28.65 -3.68 5.10
CA ARG A 87 -29.06 -3.29 6.45
C ARG A 87 -30.58 -3.18 6.58
N ALA A 88 -31.25 -2.58 5.60
CA ALA A 88 -32.71 -2.43 5.62
C ALA A 88 -33.45 -3.78 5.53
N ARG A 89 -32.85 -4.80 4.91
CA ARG A 89 -33.39 -6.17 4.84
C ARG A 89 -33.01 -7.04 6.04
N GLY A 90 -32.18 -6.54 6.97
CA GLY A 90 -31.66 -7.30 8.11
C GLY A 90 -30.59 -8.32 7.72
N ASP A 91 -30.04 -8.26 6.50
CA ASP A 91 -29.00 -9.15 6.02
C ASP A 91 -27.62 -8.69 6.57
N SER A 92 -27.35 -9.12 7.80
CA SER A 92 -26.15 -8.70 8.54
C SER A 92 -24.86 -9.24 7.91
N ALA A 93 -24.90 -10.43 7.31
CA ALA A 93 -23.71 -11.04 6.70
C ALA A 93 -23.28 -10.28 5.43
N THR A 94 -24.24 -9.97 4.55
CA THR A 94 -23.95 -9.15 3.36
C THR A 94 -23.56 -7.73 3.74
N ALA A 95 -24.23 -7.12 4.72
CA ALA A 95 -23.87 -5.79 5.21
C ALA A 95 -22.45 -5.75 5.80
N GLU A 96 -22.05 -6.75 6.56
CA GLU A 96 -20.69 -6.87 7.10
C GLU A 96 -19.65 -7.08 5.99
N SER A 97 -19.96 -7.91 4.99
CA SER A 97 -19.09 -8.08 3.81
C SER A 97 -18.88 -6.77 3.06
N ILE A 98 -19.95 -6.07 2.69
CA ILE A 98 -19.84 -4.78 1.97
C ILE A 98 -19.13 -3.73 2.82
N GLN A 99 -19.40 -3.69 4.12
CA GLN A 99 -18.71 -2.77 5.01
C GLN A 99 -17.22 -3.07 5.11
N ASN A 100 -16.81 -4.33 5.09
CA ASN A 100 -15.41 -4.73 5.01
C ASN A 100 -14.78 -4.35 3.65
N ASP A 101 -15.54 -4.45 2.55
CA ASP A 101 -15.08 -4.06 1.21
C ASP A 101 -14.96 -2.53 1.06
N ILE A 102 -15.77 -1.74 1.79
CA ILE A 102 -15.66 -0.27 1.86
C ILE A 102 -14.49 0.15 2.74
N ARG A 103 -14.25 -0.55 3.84
CA ARG A 103 -13.22 -0.16 4.81
C ARG A 103 -11.83 -0.22 4.15
N TYR A 104 -11.06 0.85 4.29
CA TYR A 104 -9.75 1.09 3.67
C TYR A 104 -9.76 1.19 2.13
N ASN A 105 -10.89 1.00 1.45
CA ASN A 105 -10.98 1.26 0.01
C ASN A 105 -11.11 2.77 -0.25
N VAL A 106 -11.09 3.17 -1.53
CA VAL A 106 -11.19 4.58 -1.95
C VAL A 106 -12.48 5.31 -1.50
N CYS A 107 -13.50 4.56 -1.08
CA CYS A 107 -14.81 5.02 -0.61
C CYS A 107 -14.91 5.19 0.91
N ASP A 108 -13.86 4.89 1.68
CA ASP A 108 -13.90 4.94 3.14
C ASP A 108 -13.92 6.39 3.67
N PRO A 109 -14.98 6.85 4.36
CA PRO A 109 -14.99 8.20 4.94
C PRO A 109 -13.92 8.40 6.02
N ALA A 110 -13.35 7.33 6.60
CA ALA A 110 -12.28 7.42 7.59
C ALA A 110 -10.98 8.04 7.04
N TRP A 111 -10.83 8.17 5.70
CA TRP A 111 -9.73 8.90 5.08
C TRP A 111 -9.61 10.36 5.55
N ILE A 112 -10.70 10.96 6.03
CA ILE A 112 -10.66 12.31 6.62
C ILE A 112 -9.73 12.39 7.84
N THR A 113 -9.59 11.30 8.60
CA THR A 113 -8.73 11.25 9.78
C THR A 113 -7.26 11.44 9.40
N VAL A 114 -6.87 11.12 8.16
CA VAL A 114 -5.52 11.41 7.62
C VAL A 114 -5.24 12.91 7.62
N ILE A 115 -6.21 13.70 7.16
CA ILE A 115 -6.11 15.17 7.13
C ILE A 115 -6.01 15.69 8.57
N GLU A 116 -6.82 15.18 9.49
CA GLU A 116 -6.80 15.58 10.90
C GLU A 116 -5.47 15.26 11.57
N ASN A 117 -4.96 14.04 11.40
CA ASN A 117 -3.67 13.58 11.94
C ASN A 117 -2.50 14.39 11.38
N TYR A 118 -2.49 14.64 10.06
CA TYR A 118 -1.49 15.50 9.42
C TYR A 118 -1.56 16.92 9.97
N MET A 119 -2.75 17.52 10.04
CA MET A 119 -2.95 18.87 10.57
C MET A 119 -2.58 18.98 12.06
N GLN A 120 -2.76 17.91 12.83
CA GLN A 120 -2.36 17.85 14.24
C GLN A 120 -0.83 17.83 14.39
N TYR A 121 -0.12 17.10 13.53
CA TYR A 121 1.34 17.00 13.62
C TYR A 121 2.05 18.17 12.91
N PHE A 122 1.78 18.37 11.62
CA PHE A 122 2.49 19.32 10.76
C PHE A 122 1.83 20.70 10.70
N GLY A 123 0.57 20.83 11.09
CA GLY A 123 -0.16 22.08 10.97
C GLY A 123 -0.53 22.45 9.52
N PRO A 124 -1.28 23.55 9.33
CA PRO A 124 -1.85 23.92 8.04
C PRO A 124 -0.83 24.30 6.97
N ASP A 125 0.38 24.72 7.36
CA ASP A 125 1.47 25.05 6.47
C ASP A 125 2.51 23.92 6.31
N GLY A 126 2.29 22.78 6.97
CA GLY A 126 3.17 21.62 6.94
C GLY A 126 4.46 21.76 7.78
N LYS A 127 4.61 22.85 8.56
CA LYS A 127 5.92 23.24 9.16
C LYS A 127 5.97 23.20 10.68
N ARG A 128 4.88 22.81 11.36
CA ARG A 128 4.81 22.79 12.83
C ARG A 128 5.87 21.88 13.46
N ALA A 129 6.13 20.73 12.86
CA ALA A 129 7.08 19.73 13.34
C ALA A 129 7.74 19.00 12.17
N ALA A 130 8.92 18.45 12.40
CA ALA A 130 9.63 17.60 11.46
C ALA A 130 9.61 16.15 11.95
N ILE A 131 9.51 15.20 11.02
CA ILE A 131 9.59 13.77 11.30
C ILE A 131 10.93 13.48 12.01
N PRO A 132 10.95 12.72 13.12
CA PRO A 132 12.16 12.41 13.88
C PRO A 132 12.98 11.30 13.21
N TYR A 133 13.37 11.53 11.96
CA TYR A 133 14.10 10.57 11.12
C TYR A 133 15.46 10.21 11.73
N ARG A 134 15.76 8.91 11.75
CA ARG A 134 17.00 8.36 12.33
C ARG A 134 18.08 8.28 11.26
N ARG A 135 19.01 9.24 11.30
CA ARG A 135 20.08 9.43 10.33
C ARG A 135 21.11 8.30 10.34
N ALA A 136 21.74 8.03 9.19
CA ALA A 136 22.74 6.98 9.01
C ALA A 136 23.93 7.13 9.97
N ALA A 137 24.37 8.37 10.20
CA ALA A 137 25.46 8.68 11.13
C ALA A 137 25.15 8.29 12.59
N ALA A 138 23.87 8.29 12.98
CA ALA A 138 23.46 7.93 14.33
C ALA A 138 23.37 6.41 14.54
N ILE A 139 23.04 5.65 13.49
CA ILE A 139 22.92 4.19 13.57
C ILE A 139 24.23 3.46 13.30
N GLY A 140 25.16 4.05 12.54
CA GLY A 140 26.41 3.41 12.14
C GLY A 140 26.22 2.28 11.11
N PRO A 141 27.28 1.52 10.77
CA PRO A 141 27.27 0.52 9.69
C PRO A 141 26.61 -0.81 10.12
N VAL A 142 25.44 -0.75 10.75
CA VAL A 142 24.79 -1.92 11.35
C VAL A 142 24.22 -2.84 10.28
N THR A 143 24.57 -4.13 10.35
CA THR A 143 23.89 -5.20 9.64
C THR A 143 23.26 -6.13 10.65
N VAL A 144 22.01 -6.52 10.41
CA VAL A 144 21.28 -7.46 11.27
C VAL A 144 21.46 -8.88 10.71
N PRO A 145 21.85 -9.87 11.55
CA PRO A 145 22.06 -11.23 11.06
C PRO A 145 20.81 -11.86 10.47
N LEU A 146 20.97 -12.49 9.31
CA LEU A 146 19.98 -13.34 8.67
C LEU A 146 20.41 -14.81 8.76
N LYS A 147 19.47 -15.71 8.96
CA LYS A 147 19.75 -17.16 8.95
C LYS A 147 20.20 -17.60 7.54
N ALA A 148 21.17 -18.51 7.46
CA ALA A 148 21.52 -19.16 6.20
C ALA A 148 20.38 -20.07 5.74
N GLY A 149 20.01 -20.01 4.46
CA GLY A 149 18.86 -20.76 3.95
C GLY A 149 17.51 -20.29 4.50
N ALA A 150 17.41 -19.01 4.93
CA ALA A 150 16.19 -18.46 5.52
C ALA A 150 14.98 -18.54 4.57
N THR A 151 13.81 -18.77 5.17
CA THR A 151 12.52 -18.46 4.56
C THR A 151 12.10 -17.05 4.98
N VAL A 152 12.02 -16.12 4.03
CA VAL A 152 11.66 -14.72 4.27
C VAL A 152 10.25 -14.47 3.75
N ALA A 153 9.32 -14.07 4.62
CA ALA A 153 8.00 -13.63 4.17
C ALA A 153 7.98 -12.11 3.96
N LEU A 154 7.51 -11.67 2.79
CA LEU A 154 7.25 -10.27 2.47
C LEU A 154 5.74 -10.02 2.42
N ILE A 155 5.32 -8.98 3.13
CA ILE A 155 3.96 -8.43 3.11
C ILE A 155 4.05 -6.92 2.88
N ALA A 156 3.09 -6.31 2.18
CA ALA A 156 3.08 -4.88 1.87
C ALA A 156 1.64 -4.37 1.90
N ASP A 157 1.42 -3.12 2.29
CA ASP A 157 0.08 -2.50 2.29
C ASP A 157 -0.94 -3.35 3.08
N TRP A 158 -0.45 -3.89 4.20
CA TRP A 158 -1.11 -4.94 4.96
C TRP A 158 -1.69 -4.43 6.29
N GLY A 159 -1.13 -3.35 6.83
CA GLY A 159 -1.43 -2.85 8.19
C GLY A 159 -2.80 -2.20 8.36
N THR A 160 -3.87 -2.83 7.89
CA THR A 160 -5.26 -2.36 7.99
C THR A 160 -5.95 -2.80 9.28
N GLY A 161 -5.40 -3.78 10.01
CA GLY A 161 -6.03 -4.30 11.22
C GLY A 161 -7.34 -5.06 11.01
N THR A 162 -7.68 -5.38 9.76
CA THR A 162 -8.87 -6.14 9.40
C THR A 162 -8.68 -7.63 9.64
N GLN A 163 -9.80 -8.38 9.63
CA GLN A 163 -9.73 -9.84 9.64
C GLN A 163 -9.02 -10.38 8.38
N VAL A 164 -9.17 -9.71 7.23
CA VAL A 164 -8.45 -10.02 5.98
C VAL A 164 -6.94 -9.96 6.19
N ALA A 165 -6.43 -8.89 6.82
CA ALA A 165 -5.02 -8.77 7.16
C ALA A 165 -4.57 -9.92 8.09
N ALA A 166 -5.33 -10.18 9.16
CA ALA A 166 -5.01 -11.25 10.09
C ALA A 166 -4.99 -12.63 9.40
N ASP A 167 -5.96 -12.92 8.52
CA ASP A 167 -6.04 -14.19 7.81
C ASP A 167 -4.93 -14.36 6.77
N LEU A 168 -4.56 -13.29 6.07
CA LEU A 168 -3.41 -13.32 5.17
C LEU A 168 -2.11 -13.63 5.92
N LEU A 169 -1.89 -13.02 7.09
CA LEU A 169 -0.71 -13.34 7.89
C LEU A 169 -0.73 -14.78 8.40
N LYS A 170 -1.92 -15.34 8.70
CA LYS A 170 -2.03 -16.78 9.04
C LYS A 170 -1.62 -17.65 7.86
N GLN A 171 -2.02 -17.29 6.63
CA GLN A 171 -1.58 -18.00 5.42
C GLN A 171 -0.06 -17.92 5.23
N ALA A 172 0.54 -16.75 5.40
CA ALA A 172 1.99 -16.59 5.36
C ALA A 172 2.70 -17.40 6.46
N ALA A 173 2.11 -17.49 7.66
CA ALA A 173 2.66 -18.28 8.76
C ALA A 173 2.69 -19.80 8.48
N LEU A 174 1.82 -20.33 7.60
CA LEU A 174 1.88 -21.73 7.16
C LEU A 174 3.21 -22.07 6.48
N GLN A 175 3.86 -21.07 5.88
CA GLN A 175 5.15 -21.22 5.20
C GLN A 175 6.35 -21.29 6.16
N SER A 176 6.09 -21.19 7.47
CA SER A 176 7.09 -21.24 8.55
C SER A 176 8.26 -20.27 8.31
N PRO A 177 7.98 -18.96 8.16
CA PRO A 177 9.04 -17.98 7.90
C PRO A 177 10.02 -17.89 9.06
N ASP A 178 11.30 -17.77 8.73
CA ASP A 178 12.37 -17.43 9.67
C ASP A 178 12.41 -15.93 9.98
N VAL A 179 11.84 -15.11 9.10
CA VAL A 179 11.70 -13.66 9.28
C VAL A 179 10.51 -13.16 8.44
N VAL A 180 9.79 -12.17 8.98
CA VAL A 180 8.75 -11.43 8.25
C VAL A 180 9.22 -10.01 8.02
N ILE A 181 9.05 -9.48 6.80
CA ILE A 181 9.37 -8.10 6.45
C ILE A 181 8.13 -7.43 5.88
N HIS A 182 7.72 -6.32 6.48
CA HIS A 182 6.64 -5.48 6.00
C HIS A 182 7.17 -4.31 5.18
N LEU A 183 6.61 -4.09 3.98
CA LEU A 183 7.03 -3.05 3.04
C LEU A 183 6.24 -1.75 3.17
N GLY A 184 5.87 -1.38 4.39
CA GLY A 184 5.25 -0.10 4.71
C GLY A 184 3.73 -0.07 4.56
N ASP A 185 3.17 1.03 5.06
CA ASP A 185 1.76 1.38 5.16
C ASP A 185 0.97 0.63 6.23
N ILE A 186 1.03 1.19 7.44
CA ILE A 186 0.08 0.94 8.52
C ILE A 186 -1.01 2.00 8.47
N TYR A 187 -2.21 1.55 8.14
CA TYR A 187 -3.34 2.43 7.84
C TYR A 187 -4.07 2.93 9.10
N TYR A 188 -4.65 4.13 9.06
CA TYR A 188 -4.67 5.07 7.92
C TYR A 188 -3.54 6.11 7.96
N SER A 189 -2.94 6.36 9.12
CA SER A 189 -1.94 7.44 9.27
C SER A 189 -0.75 7.05 10.15
N GLY A 190 -0.54 5.76 10.39
CA GLY A 190 0.55 5.28 11.23
C GLY A 190 0.54 5.83 12.65
N THR A 191 -0.63 6.15 13.20
CA THR A 191 -0.73 6.63 14.59
C THR A 191 -0.25 5.54 15.56
N PRO A 192 0.21 5.88 16.78
CA PRO A 192 0.62 4.87 17.76
C PRO A 192 -0.45 3.80 18.04
N GLN A 193 -1.72 4.19 18.02
CA GLN A 193 -2.85 3.28 18.19
C GLN A 193 -3.01 2.33 17.00
N GLU A 194 -2.86 2.83 15.77
CA GLU A 194 -2.89 2.02 14.56
C GLU A 194 -1.68 1.07 14.49
N CYS A 195 -0.47 1.54 14.80
CA CYS A 195 0.72 0.67 14.87
C CYS A 195 0.58 -0.46 15.90
N ASP A 196 -0.08 -0.21 17.04
CA ASP A 196 -0.33 -1.27 18.02
C ASP A 196 -1.46 -2.21 17.59
N ALA A 197 -2.62 -1.67 17.19
CA ALA A 197 -3.82 -2.45 16.88
C ALA A 197 -3.77 -3.13 15.51
N ASN A 198 -3.33 -2.42 14.48
CA ASN A 198 -3.38 -2.89 13.09
C ASN A 198 -2.12 -3.66 12.68
N PHE A 199 -1.06 -3.58 13.47
CA PHE A 199 0.21 -4.26 13.20
C PHE A 199 0.66 -5.14 14.36
N ARG A 200 1.16 -4.56 15.46
CA ARG A 200 1.87 -5.29 16.53
C ARG A 200 1.04 -6.42 17.13
N LYS A 201 -0.19 -6.14 17.58
CA LYS A 201 -1.07 -7.13 18.21
C LYS A 201 -1.38 -8.31 17.29
N ILE A 202 -1.60 -8.05 16.00
CA ILE A 202 -1.89 -9.09 15.02
C ILE A 202 -0.64 -9.93 14.76
N VAL A 203 0.50 -9.29 14.53
CA VAL A 203 1.79 -9.95 14.33
C VAL A 203 2.15 -10.85 15.51
N ASP A 204 2.06 -10.33 16.74
CA ASP A 204 2.41 -11.09 17.95
C ASP A 204 1.48 -12.29 18.14
N ALA A 205 0.17 -12.12 17.91
CA ALA A 205 -0.82 -13.19 18.05
C ALA A 205 -0.67 -14.26 16.97
N VAL A 206 -0.62 -13.88 15.69
CA VAL A 206 -0.61 -14.82 14.55
C VAL A 206 0.70 -15.59 14.47
N LEU A 207 1.84 -14.93 14.73
CA LEU A 207 3.14 -15.58 14.71
C LEU A 207 3.52 -16.23 16.06
N SER A 208 2.65 -16.12 17.07
CA SER A 208 2.87 -16.66 18.43
C SER A 208 4.21 -16.21 19.01
N ARG A 209 4.49 -14.89 18.95
CA ARG A 209 5.80 -14.31 19.29
C ARG A 209 6.10 -14.29 20.79
N ASP A 210 5.15 -14.72 21.61
CA ASP A 210 5.32 -15.04 23.02
C ASP A 210 6.08 -16.36 23.24
N THR A 211 6.05 -17.26 22.27
CA THR A 211 6.60 -18.63 22.35
C THR A 211 7.54 -18.99 21.20
N LYS A 212 7.47 -18.26 20.08
CA LYS A 212 8.33 -18.46 18.90
C LYS A 212 9.23 -17.25 18.68
N ASP A 213 10.47 -17.51 18.30
CA ASP A 213 11.43 -16.48 17.91
C ASP A 213 11.33 -16.20 16.41
N VAL A 214 10.32 -15.40 16.01
CA VAL A 214 10.17 -14.91 14.63
C VAL A 214 10.37 -13.40 14.64
N PRO A 215 11.53 -12.89 14.17
CA PRO A 215 11.76 -11.46 14.04
C PRO A 215 10.88 -10.87 12.93
N VAL A 216 10.43 -9.64 13.16
CA VAL A 216 9.64 -8.88 12.19
C VAL A 216 10.30 -7.53 11.98
N TYR A 217 10.54 -7.18 10.72
CA TYR A 217 11.07 -5.86 10.35
C TYR A 217 10.03 -5.12 9.50
N THR A 218 10.04 -3.81 9.55
CA THR A 218 9.13 -2.99 8.75
C THR A 218 9.84 -1.74 8.26
N LEU A 219 9.83 -1.48 6.96
CA LEU A 219 10.13 -0.14 6.44
C LEU A 219 8.87 0.72 6.51
N SER A 220 9.01 2.02 6.29
CA SER A 220 7.91 2.99 6.28
C SER A 220 7.36 3.24 4.88
N GLY A 221 6.03 3.35 4.80
CA GLY A 221 5.32 3.93 3.68
C GLY A 221 4.86 5.36 3.95
N ASN A 222 4.06 5.91 3.03
CA ASN A 222 3.53 7.27 3.16
C ASN A 222 2.51 7.36 4.31
N HIS A 223 1.66 6.33 4.50
CA HIS A 223 0.68 6.31 5.58
C HIS A 223 1.35 6.32 6.96
N ASP A 224 2.51 5.67 7.09
CA ASP A 224 3.28 5.67 8.34
C ASP A 224 3.78 7.06 8.74
N MET A 225 3.89 7.99 7.78
CA MET A 225 4.45 9.33 7.96
C MET A 225 3.39 10.43 8.08
N TYR A 226 2.12 10.16 7.76
CA TYR A 226 1.04 11.16 7.83
C TYR A 226 0.79 11.71 9.24
N SER A 227 1.08 10.95 10.30
CA SER A 227 1.08 11.43 11.70
C SER A 227 2.46 11.78 12.24
N GLY A 228 3.43 12.05 11.35
CA GLY A 228 4.80 12.44 11.72
C GLY A 228 5.72 11.28 12.10
N GLY A 229 5.36 10.04 11.76
CA GLY A 229 6.16 8.85 12.04
C GLY A 229 6.18 8.42 13.51
N ALA A 230 5.43 9.08 14.41
CA ALA A 230 5.52 8.82 15.84
C ALA A 230 5.12 7.38 16.21
N GLY A 231 4.05 6.85 15.61
CA GLY A 231 3.65 5.45 15.80
C GLY A 231 4.68 4.49 15.22
N TYR A 232 5.14 4.75 14.01
CA TYR A 232 6.14 3.95 13.31
C TYR A 232 7.47 3.85 14.09
N TYR A 233 8.06 4.97 14.50
CA TYR A 233 9.34 4.96 15.23
C TYR A 233 9.20 4.32 16.61
N GLY A 234 8.07 4.52 17.29
CA GLY A 234 7.78 3.83 18.55
C GLY A 234 7.58 2.31 18.37
N LEU A 235 7.01 1.89 17.24
CA LEU A 235 6.85 0.48 16.89
C LEU A 235 8.22 -0.19 16.72
N ILE A 236 9.10 0.35 15.87
CA ILE A 236 10.39 -0.31 15.56
C ILE A 236 11.32 -0.40 16.80
N ASP A 237 11.14 0.47 17.79
CA ASP A 237 11.85 0.41 19.08
C ASP A 237 11.49 -0.81 19.94
N THR A 238 10.32 -1.40 19.70
CA THR A 238 9.74 -2.45 20.54
C THR A 238 9.40 -3.72 19.77
N LEU A 239 9.52 -3.68 18.44
CA LEU A 239 9.06 -4.76 17.58
C LEU A 239 9.92 -6.01 17.73
N ASN A 240 11.23 -5.87 17.95
CA ASN A 240 12.17 -6.96 18.20
C ASN A 240 12.94 -6.73 19.51
N ASP A 241 13.58 -7.78 20.02
CA ASP A 241 14.51 -7.65 21.15
C ASP A 241 15.76 -6.83 20.78
N HIS A 242 16.54 -6.46 21.80
CA HIS A 242 17.73 -5.62 21.60
C HIS A 242 18.78 -6.20 20.63
N ALA A 243 18.87 -7.52 20.48
CA ALA A 243 19.86 -8.14 19.58
C ALA A 243 19.43 -8.08 18.11
N ARG A 244 18.12 -7.93 17.84
CA ARG A 244 17.50 -7.82 16.51
C ARG A 244 16.79 -6.48 16.31
N LEU A 245 17.18 -5.47 17.09
CA LEU A 245 16.57 -4.15 17.06
C LEU A 245 16.75 -3.52 15.68
N GLN A 246 15.66 -2.99 15.14
CA GLN A 246 15.69 -2.22 13.90
C GLN A 246 16.07 -0.76 14.25
N PRO A 247 17.25 -0.27 13.84
CA PRO A 247 17.77 1.00 14.35
C PRO A 247 17.16 2.23 13.66
N ALA A 248 16.70 2.09 12.41
CA ALA A 248 16.11 3.16 11.59
C ALA A 248 14.99 2.61 10.70
N SER A 249 14.38 3.47 9.90
CA SER A 249 13.40 3.08 8.88
C SER A 249 14.01 2.32 7.69
N PHE A 250 15.33 2.41 7.54
CA PHE A 250 16.14 1.61 6.64
C PHE A 250 17.00 0.63 7.44
N PHE A 251 17.29 -0.54 6.86
CA PHE A 251 18.06 -1.59 7.51
C PHE A 251 18.65 -2.59 6.51
N CYS A 252 19.63 -3.37 6.95
CA CYS A 252 20.26 -4.43 6.16
C CYS A 252 20.19 -5.76 6.92
N LEU A 253 19.45 -6.74 6.38
CA LEU A 253 19.52 -8.12 6.86
C LEU A 253 20.54 -8.88 6.01
N ARG A 254 21.49 -9.58 6.63
CA ARG A 254 22.61 -10.20 5.88
C ARG A 254 23.03 -11.56 6.44
N ASN A 255 23.28 -12.51 5.53
CA ASN A 255 24.10 -13.69 5.77
C ASN A 255 25.27 -13.71 4.77
N ASP A 256 26.05 -14.79 4.72
CA ASP A 256 27.25 -14.87 3.88
C ASP A 256 26.97 -14.83 2.36
N ASP A 257 25.75 -15.16 1.92
CA ASP A 257 25.40 -15.34 0.51
C ASP A 257 24.36 -14.33 0.00
N TRP A 258 23.50 -13.84 0.89
CA TRP A 258 22.39 -12.92 0.59
C TRP A 258 22.32 -11.74 1.57
N GLN A 259 21.93 -10.59 1.03
CA GLN A 259 21.48 -9.45 1.83
C GLN A 259 20.17 -8.86 1.30
N PHE A 260 19.34 -8.38 2.23
CA PHE A 260 18.15 -7.59 1.98
C PHE A 260 18.42 -6.19 2.51
N ILE A 261 18.26 -5.18 1.67
CA ILE A 261 18.38 -3.78 2.06
C ILE A 261 17.02 -3.11 1.92
N ALA A 262 16.47 -2.68 3.04
CA ALA A 262 15.25 -1.89 3.10
C ALA A 262 15.59 -0.40 3.15
N MET A 263 14.84 0.40 2.37
CA MET A 263 15.07 1.83 2.16
C MET A 263 13.85 2.64 2.58
N ASP A 264 14.05 3.83 3.15
CA ASP A 264 12.97 4.72 3.58
C ASP A 264 12.53 5.65 2.45
N THR A 265 11.73 5.10 1.55
CA THR A 265 11.03 5.91 0.54
C THR A 265 9.80 6.63 1.09
N GLY A 266 9.38 6.37 2.34
CA GLY A 266 8.19 6.96 2.96
C GLY A 266 8.44 8.36 3.53
N LEU A 267 9.67 8.64 3.99
CA LEU A 267 10.05 9.88 4.65
C LEU A 267 9.63 11.15 3.91
N HIS A 268 9.72 11.15 2.57
CA HIS A 268 9.45 12.32 1.74
C HIS A 268 8.08 12.29 1.05
N ASP A 269 7.23 11.30 1.34
CA ASP A 269 5.84 11.23 0.87
C ASP A 269 4.84 11.37 2.03
N TYR A 270 5.10 12.29 2.95
CA TYR A 270 4.29 12.48 4.16
C TYR A 270 3.14 13.48 4.00
N ASN A 271 2.94 14.04 2.80
CA ASN A 271 1.96 15.10 2.56
C ASN A 271 0.78 14.57 1.70
N PRO A 272 -0.40 14.35 2.30
CA PRO A 272 -1.55 13.78 1.59
C PRO A 272 -2.20 14.76 0.58
N PHE A 273 -1.77 16.03 0.54
CA PHE A 273 -2.34 17.06 -0.35
C PHE A 273 -1.55 17.25 -1.65
N THR A 274 -0.30 16.80 -1.70
CA THR A 274 0.59 17.04 -2.85
C THR A 274 0.58 15.86 -3.81
N VAL A 275 -0.48 15.75 -4.61
CA VAL A 275 -0.64 14.68 -5.62
C VAL A 275 0.15 14.94 -6.92
N ASN A 276 0.76 16.13 -7.07
CA ASN A 276 1.39 16.57 -8.32
C ASN A 276 2.93 16.49 -8.33
N ASP A 277 3.57 16.34 -7.16
CA ASP A 277 5.03 16.21 -6.98
C ASP A 277 5.39 14.86 -6.34
N VAL A 278 4.86 13.77 -6.92
CA VAL A 278 4.89 12.35 -6.42
C VAL A 278 6.29 11.73 -6.35
N VAL A 279 7.36 12.53 -6.52
CA VAL A 279 8.72 12.01 -6.62
C VAL A 279 9.37 11.98 -5.24
N THR A 280 9.12 10.89 -4.49
CA THR A 280 9.90 10.58 -3.29
C THR A 280 11.38 10.35 -3.62
N PHE A 281 12.24 10.43 -2.61
CA PHE A 281 13.68 10.23 -2.71
C PHE A 281 14.24 9.70 -1.38
N LEU A 282 15.51 9.33 -1.36
CA LEU A 282 16.22 8.92 -0.14
C LEU A 282 17.07 10.08 0.36
N GLU A 283 17.23 10.18 1.68
CA GLU A 283 18.22 11.09 2.25
C GLU A 283 19.62 10.71 1.80
N GLN A 284 20.46 11.71 1.53
CA GLN A 284 21.79 11.48 0.96
C GLN A 284 22.67 10.58 1.86
N ASP A 285 22.56 10.73 3.18
CA ASP A 285 23.32 9.92 4.14
C ASP A 285 22.82 8.47 4.21
N GLU A 286 21.53 8.23 3.97
CA GLU A 286 20.99 6.87 3.78
C GLU A 286 21.51 6.25 2.49
N GLU A 287 21.50 6.97 1.36
CA GLU A 287 22.03 6.45 0.10
C GLU A 287 23.51 6.07 0.21
N ASP A 288 24.31 6.92 0.87
CA ASP A 288 25.73 6.66 1.10
C ASP A 288 25.92 5.42 1.98
N TRP A 289 25.11 5.27 3.03
CA TRP A 289 25.10 4.08 3.88
C TRP A 289 24.76 2.81 3.10
N ILE A 290 23.74 2.85 2.22
CA ILE A 290 23.35 1.72 1.38
C ILE A 290 24.49 1.34 0.42
N VAL A 291 25.12 2.34 -0.21
CA VAL A 291 26.28 2.13 -1.11
C VAL A 291 27.41 1.41 -0.37
N GLU A 292 27.72 1.81 0.85
CA GLU A 292 28.75 1.14 1.66
C GLU A 292 28.36 -0.30 2.00
N ARG A 293 27.12 -0.55 2.46
CA ARG A 293 26.66 -1.91 2.75
C ARG A 293 26.75 -2.80 1.52
N ILE A 294 26.40 -2.30 0.33
CA ILE A 294 26.52 -3.03 -0.93
C ILE A 294 28.00 -3.30 -1.28
N ALA A 295 28.87 -2.29 -1.18
CA ALA A 295 30.29 -2.41 -1.53
C ALA A 295 31.06 -3.38 -0.62
N GLU A 296 30.65 -3.51 0.65
CA GLU A 296 31.22 -4.45 1.62
C GLU A 296 30.84 -5.92 1.36
N PHE A 297 29.87 -6.19 0.48
CA PHE A 297 29.24 -7.50 0.36
C PHE A 297 29.47 -8.14 -1.01
N SER A 298 30.05 -9.35 -1.02
CA SER A 298 30.30 -10.10 -2.25
C SER A 298 29.13 -10.97 -2.72
N GLY A 299 28.10 -11.14 -1.88
CA GLY A 299 26.93 -11.95 -2.18
C GLY A 299 25.88 -11.21 -3.03
N LYS A 300 24.67 -11.77 -3.07
CA LYS A 300 23.55 -11.21 -3.85
C LYS A 300 22.71 -10.25 -3.01
N THR A 301 22.29 -9.14 -3.63
CA THR A 301 21.49 -8.10 -2.96
C THR A 301 20.06 -8.09 -3.48
N ILE A 302 19.10 -8.07 -2.56
CA ILE A 302 17.69 -7.77 -2.82
C ILE A 302 17.37 -6.40 -2.19
N LEU A 303 16.77 -5.51 -2.96
CA LEU A 303 16.32 -4.19 -2.48
C LEU A 303 14.84 -4.26 -2.10
N LEU A 304 14.48 -3.52 -1.05
CA LEU A 304 13.12 -3.40 -0.54
C LEU A 304 12.80 -1.91 -0.33
N SER A 305 11.63 -1.46 -0.77
CA SER A 305 11.11 -0.13 -0.49
C SER A 305 9.59 -0.17 -0.35
N HIS A 306 8.99 0.94 0.08
CA HIS A 306 7.55 1.09 -0.03
C HIS A 306 7.17 1.53 -1.45
N HIS A 307 7.77 2.64 -1.91
CA HIS A 307 7.49 3.20 -3.22
C HIS A 307 8.28 2.52 -4.35
N GLN A 308 7.63 2.47 -5.50
CA GLN A 308 8.13 1.93 -6.76
C GLN A 308 9.22 2.78 -7.41
N LEU A 309 10.23 2.12 -7.99
CA LEU A 309 11.15 2.77 -8.93
C LEU A 309 10.44 3.17 -10.23
N PHE A 310 9.52 2.32 -10.70
CA PHE A 310 8.76 2.50 -11.93
C PHE A 310 7.42 1.76 -11.89
N SER A 311 6.50 2.18 -12.75
CA SER A 311 5.21 1.52 -12.97
C SER A 311 4.77 1.64 -14.42
N ALA A 312 4.03 0.64 -14.91
CA ALA A 312 3.31 0.71 -16.19
C ALA A 312 1.91 1.31 -16.04
N LEU A 313 1.43 1.47 -14.80
CA LEU A 313 0.03 1.71 -14.48
C LEU A 313 -0.22 3.17 -14.07
N SER A 314 0.81 3.87 -13.60
CA SER A 314 0.68 5.18 -12.99
C SER A 314 1.81 6.15 -13.37
N GLN A 315 1.58 7.44 -13.14
CA GLN A 315 2.60 8.48 -13.21
C GLN A 315 3.53 8.35 -12.00
N ILE A 316 4.81 8.09 -12.24
CA ILE A 316 5.82 7.97 -11.17
C ILE A 316 6.74 9.19 -11.13
N GLY A 317 7.28 9.58 -12.29
CA GLY A 317 8.15 10.75 -12.39
C GLY A 317 7.37 12.05 -12.55
N PRO A 318 8.03 13.20 -12.76
CA PRO A 318 7.36 14.45 -13.06
C PRO A 318 6.47 14.33 -14.32
N PRO A 319 5.31 15.00 -14.36
CA PRO A 319 4.45 15.03 -15.55
C PRO A 319 5.16 15.70 -16.73
N GLN A 320 4.91 15.21 -17.94
CA GLN A 320 5.43 15.82 -19.16
C GLN A 320 4.53 16.98 -19.61
N THR A 321 5.12 17.95 -20.30
CA THR A 321 4.40 19.17 -20.74
C THR A 321 3.25 18.91 -21.72
N ASP A 322 3.20 17.72 -22.34
CA ASP A 322 2.17 17.31 -23.29
C ASP A 322 1.09 16.40 -22.65
N GLY A 323 1.06 16.28 -21.32
CA GLY A 323 0.10 15.45 -20.59
C GLY A 323 0.44 13.96 -20.57
N LYS A 324 1.60 13.56 -21.11
CA LYS A 324 2.10 12.19 -20.97
C LYS A 324 2.71 11.95 -19.59
N LEU A 325 2.62 10.70 -19.15
CA LEU A 325 3.06 10.27 -17.83
C LEU A 325 4.45 9.63 -17.89
N THR A 326 5.29 9.93 -16.91
CA THR A 326 6.65 9.41 -16.76
C THR A 326 6.59 8.14 -15.92
N ALA A 327 7.00 7.02 -16.50
CA ALA A 327 6.89 5.68 -15.91
C ALA A 327 7.82 5.41 -14.72
N TYR A 328 8.77 6.29 -14.41
CA TYR A 328 9.82 6.02 -13.41
C TYR A 328 10.17 7.24 -12.56
N ASN A 329 10.69 6.98 -11.36
CA ASN A 329 11.19 7.99 -10.45
C ASN A 329 12.66 8.32 -10.81
N PRO A 330 12.98 9.54 -11.28
CA PRO A 330 14.35 9.88 -11.67
C PRO A 330 15.33 9.97 -10.50
N ARG A 331 14.84 10.24 -9.27
CA ARG A 331 15.68 10.29 -8.06
C ARG A 331 16.07 8.87 -7.65
N LEU A 332 15.10 7.98 -7.51
CA LEU A 332 15.37 6.57 -7.20
C LEU A 332 16.16 5.86 -8.31
N LEU A 333 16.00 6.26 -9.58
CA LEU A 333 16.84 5.75 -10.67
C LEU A 333 18.30 6.18 -10.50
N ALA A 334 18.55 7.41 -10.03
CA ALA A 334 19.91 7.85 -9.71
C ALA A 334 20.50 7.04 -8.55
N SER A 335 19.74 6.83 -7.47
CA SER A 335 20.16 5.98 -6.34
C SER A 335 20.44 4.54 -6.80
N PHE A 336 19.55 3.94 -7.60
CA PHE A 336 19.73 2.60 -8.15
C PHE A 336 21.00 2.43 -8.98
N ARG A 337 21.36 3.45 -9.77
CA ARG A 337 22.62 3.44 -10.54
C ARG A 337 23.83 3.43 -9.62
N ARG A 338 23.80 4.20 -8.52
CA ARG A 338 24.86 4.18 -7.50
C ARG A 338 24.97 2.81 -6.84
N PHE A 339 23.84 2.22 -6.45
CA PHE A 339 23.78 0.89 -5.85
C PHE A 339 24.32 -0.18 -6.81
N SER A 340 23.89 -0.16 -8.06
CA SER A 340 24.34 -1.08 -9.11
C SER A 340 25.83 -0.95 -9.40
N GLN A 341 26.39 0.27 -9.33
CA GLN A 341 27.82 0.52 -9.51
C GLN A 341 28.66 0.01 -8.32
N ALA A 342 28.12 0.07 -7.10
CA ALA A 342 28.79 -0.41 -5.90
C ALA A 342 28.79 -1.95 -5.79
N ALA A 343 27.79 -2.61 -6.38
CA ALA A 343 27.60 -4.05 -6.24
C ALA A 343 28.61 -4.86 -7.06
N THR A 344 29.16 -5.92 -6.45
CA THR A 344 30.03 -6.88 -7.17
C THR A 344 29.25 -7.86 -8.03
N GLN A 345 27.95 -7.98 -7.78
CA GLN A 345 27.00 -8.79 -8.53
C GLN A 345 25.79 -7.91 -8.91
N PRO A 346 25.09 -8.18 -10.02
CA PRO A 346 23.85 -7.48 -10.32
C PRO A 346 22.86 -7.58 -9.15
N ILE A 347 22.14 -6.49 -8.87
CA ILE A 347 21.02 -6.50 -7.93
C ILE A 347 20.01 -7.56 -8.39
N SER A 348 19.72 -8.54 -7.52
CA SER A 348 18.93 -9.72 -7.88
C SER A 348 17.46 -9.40 -8.15
N ALA A 349 16.89 -8.55 -7.29
CA ALA A 349 15.52 -8.05 -7.39
C ALA A 349 15.31 -6.81 -6.53
N TRP A 350 14.26 -6.07 -6.84
CA TRP A 350 13.71 -5.00 -6.00
C TRP A 350 12.20 -5.23 -5.82
N PHE A 351 11.76 -5.41 -4.58
CA PHE A 351 10.35 -5.53 -4.19
C PHE A 351 9.84 -4.25 -3.55
N TRP A 352 8.61 -3.87 -3.87
CA TRP A 352 7.93 -2.70 -3.31
C TRP A 352 6.42 -2.92 -3.14
N GLY A 353 5.78 -2.02 -2.40
CA GLY A 353 4.32 -1.98 -2.15
C GLY A 353 3.67 -0.77 -2.83
N HIS A 354 2.91 0.01 -2.07
CA HIS A 354 2.28 1.30 -2.39
C HIS A 354 1.20 1.25 -3.47
N GLU A 355 1.55 0.76 -4.66
CA GLU A 355 0.52 0.39 -5.64
C GLU A 355 -0.15 -0.89 -5.15
N HIS A 356 -1.47 -0.84 -4.91
CA HIS A 356 -2.23 -1.96 -4.34
C HIS A 356 -2.48 -3.14 -5.30
N ASN A 357 -1.44 -3.59 -6.01
CA ASN A 357 -1.50 -4.58 -7.10
C ASN A 357 -0.41 -5.64 -6.96
N LEU A 358 -0.56 -6.75 -7.71
CA LEU A 358 0.54 -7.65 -8.04
C LEU A 358 1.06 -7.28 -9.42
N SER A 359 2.29 -6.79 -9.53
CA SER A 359 2.87 -6.45 -10.82
C SER A 359 4.27 -7.04 -10.97
N VAL A 360 4.40 -8.05 -11.83
CA VAL A 360 5.66 -8.75 -12.11
C VAL A 360 6.28 -8.17 -13.38
N TYR A 361 7.19 -7.20 -13.24
CA TYR A 361 7.77 -6.50 -14.38
C TYR A 361 8.88 -7.29 -15.09
N GLN A 362 8.94 -7.16 -16.41
CA GLN A 362 10.10 -7.54 -17.22
C GLN A 362 11.28 -6.58 -16.96
N PRO A 363 12.52 -6.94 -17.36
CA PRO A 363 13.68 -6.08 -17.16
C PRO A 363 13.46 -4.66 -17.69
N TYR A 364 13.74 -3.65 -16.88
CA TYR A 364 13.52 -2.24 -17.22
C TYR A 364 14.53 -1.34 -16.50
N LEU A 365 15.06 -0.33 -17.22
CA LEU A 365 16.03 0.64 -16.70
C LEU A 365 17.27 0.04 -16.01
N GLY A 366 17.68 -1.17 -16.40
CA GLY A 366 18.83 -1.88 -15.84
C GLY A 366 18.49 -2.75 -14.62
N LEU A 367 17.27 -2.70 -14.09
CA LEU A 367 16.79 -3.62 -13.07
C LEU A 367 16.20 -4.86 -13.74
N THR A 368 16.77 -6.03 -13.46
CA THR A 368 16.31 -7.30 -14.04
C THR A 368 14.95 -7.73 -13.50
N ARG A 369 14.68 -7.48 -12.21
CA ARG A 369 13.44 -7.90 -11.53
C ARG A 369 12.90 -6.80 -10.62
N GLY A 370 11.90 -6.07 -11.10
CA GLY A 370 11.08 -5.18 -10.29
C GLY A 370 9.73 -5.80 -9.97
N ARG A 371 9.30 -5.80 -8.72
CA ARG A 371 8.10 -6.51 -8.26
C ARG A 371 7.27 -5.60 -7.36
N CYS A 372 6.06 -5.27 -7.81
CA CYS A 372 5.04 -4.70 -6.93
C CYS A 372 4.27 -5.82 -6.25
N ILE A 373 4.20 -5.80 -4.93
CA ILE A 373 3.51 -6.79 -4.09
C ILE A 373 2.53 -6.13 -3.11
N GLY A 374 2.04 -4.93 -3.42
CA GLY A 374 1.20 -4.09 -2.54
C GLY A 374 -0.24 -4.57 -2.35
N HIS A 375 -0.55 -5.82 -2.66
CA HIS A 375 -1.90 -6.39 -2.53
C HIS A 375 -2.12 -7.07 -1.17
N GLY A 376 -1.62 -6.50 -0.07
CA GLY A 376 -1.63 -7.17 1.24
C GLY A 376 -3.00 -7.20 1.91
N ALA A 377 -3.65 -6.06 2.09
CA ALA A 377 -4.96 -6.02 2.76
C ALA A 377 -5.85 -4.85 2.37
N VAL A 378 -5.41 -3.94 1.49
CA VAL A 378 -6.26 -2.86 0.98
C VAL A 378 -7.12 -3.38 -0.18
N PRO A 379 -8.45 -3.37 -0.08
CA PRO A 379 -9.33 -3.86 -1.14
C PRO A 379 -9.26 -2.95 -2.37
N VAL A 380 -8.92 -3.56 -3.52
CA VAL A 380 -8.95 -2.91 -4.83
C VAL A 380 -10.11 -3.43 -5.66
N LEU A 381 -11.01 -2.53 -6.03
CA LEU A 381 -12.18 -2.85 -6.83
C LEU A 381 -11.76 -3.20 -8.27
N VAL A 382 -12.35 -4.26 -8.80
CA VAL A 382 -12.14 -4.70 -10.18
C VAL A 382 -12.79 -3.67 -11.11
N ASN A 383 -11.94 -2.88 -11.77
CA ASN A 383 -12.36 -1.84 -12.71
C ASN A 383 -11.53 -1.95 -14.00
N GLY A 384 -11.93 -2.86 -14.88
CA GLY A 384 -11.23 -3.14 -16.14
C GLY A 384 -10.22 -4.29 -16.05
N PRO A 385 -9.33 -4.44 -17.05
CA PRO A 385 -8.30 -5.46 -17.03
C PRO A 385 -7.26 -5.14 -15.95
N GLU A 386 -6.93 -6.13 -15.12
CA GLU A 386 -5.86 -6.02 -14.14
C GLU A 386 -4.53 -5.71 -14.84
N ASN A 387 -3.70 -4.85 -14.23
CA ASN A 387 -2.41 -4.45 -14.76
C ASN A 387 -2.47 -3.87 -16.19
N ALA A 388 -3.62 -3.33 -16.61
CA ALA A 388 -3.72 -2.61 -17.88
C ALA A 388 -2.85 -1.35 -17.83
N SER A 389 -1.88 -1.25 -18.75
CA SER A 389 -1.03 -0.08 -18.84
C SER A 389 -1.85 1.17 -19.19
N ASP A 390 -1.55 2.29 -18.52
CA ASP A 390 -2.16 3.57 -18.88
C ASP A 390 -1.54 4.04 -20.22
N PRO A 391 -2.34 4.27 -21.28
CA PRO A 391 -1.83 4.62 -22.61
C PRO A 391 -1.11 5.98 -22.63
N ARG A 392 -1.23 6.79 -21.58
CA ARG A 392 -0.51 8.06 -21.42
C ARG A 392 0.90 7.85 -20.88
N VAL A 393 1.21 6.70 -20.29
CA VAL A 393 2.55 6.38 -19.78
C VAL A 393 3.52 6.20 -20.94
N VAL A 394 4.63 6.94 -20.91
CA VAL A 394 5.65 6.88 -21.95
C VAL A 394 6.62 5.74 -21.69
N ASN A 395 6.78 4.87 -22.69
CA ASN A 395 7.68 3.72 -22.63
C ASN A 395 7.49 2.89 -21.35
N PRO A 396 6.27 2.43 -21.04
CA PRO A 396 6.01 1.70 -19.80
C PRO A 396 6.83 0.39 -19.77
N PRO A 397 7.25 -0.08 -18.58
CA PRO A 397 7.83 -1.41 -18.44
C PRO A 397 6.82 -2.48 -18.87
N ALA A 398 7.28 -3.52 -19.55
CA ALA A 398 6.42 -4.66 -19.87
C ALA A 398 6.15 -5.51 -18.61
N LEU A 399 4.99 -6.15 -18.57
CA LEU A 399 4.54 -6.99 -17.45
C LEU A 399 4.49 -8.47 -17.86
N GLN A 400 4.77 -9.36 -16.91
CA GLN A 400 4.44 -10.77 -17.03
C GLN A 400 2.95 -10.99 -16.79
N ASN A 401 2.37 -12.01 -17.42
CA ASN A 401 0.97 -12.37 -17.24
C ASN A 401 0.77 -13.16 -15.94
N VAL A 402 0.90 -12.47 -14.81
CA VAL A 402 0.62 -12.97 -13.46
C VAL A 402 -0.53 -12.12 -12.91
N LEU A 403 -1.72 -12.69 -12.87
CA LEU A 403 -2.97 -11.98 -12.57
C LEU A 403 -3.62 -12.57 -11.33
N LEU A 404 -4.11 -11.71 -10.45
CA LEU A 404 -4.86 -12.06 -9.26
C LEU A 404 -6.24 -12.59 -9.64
N LYS A 405 -6.71 -13.59 -8.88
CA LYS A 405 -8.12 -13.97 -8.90
C LYS A 405 -8.96 -12.82 -8.36
N GLN A 406 -10.26 -12.92 -8.61
CA GLN A 406 -11.24 -11.93 -8.18
C GLN A 406 -12.28 -12.62 -7.29
N ALA A 407 -12.66 -11.96 -6.20
CA ALA A 407 -13.74 -12.38 -5.32
C ALA A 407 -14.56 -11.14 -4.93
N ASN A 408 -15.89 -11.22 -5.01
CA ASN A 408 -16.79 -10.12 -4.63
C ASN A 408 -16.44 -8.75 -5.27
N LYS A 409 -15.99 -8.75 -6.54
CA LYS A 409 -15.54 -7.55 -7.27
C LYS A 409 -14.27 -6.89 -6.72
N VAL A 410 -13.49 -7.59 -5.89
CA VAL A 410 -12.19 -7.18 -5.38
C VAL A 410 -11.11 -8.14 -5.88
N TYR A 411 -9.91 -7.63 -6.18
CA TYR A 411 -8.76 -8.49 -6.47
C TYR A 411 -8.29 -9.22 -5.21
N MET A 412 -7.89 -10.48 -5.36
CA MET A 412 -7.40 -11.28 -4.24
C MET A 412 -6.15 -10.67 -3.61
N HIS A 413 -6.12 -10.65 -2.28
CA HIS A 413 -4.92 -10.30 -1.53
C HIS A 413 -3.88 -11.41 -1.55
N GLY A 414 -2.67 -11.12 -1.12
CA GLY A 414 -1.57 -12.08 -1.14
C GLY A 414 -0.29 -11.64 -0.45
N PHE A 415 0.70 -12.51 -0.48
CA PHE A 415 2.02 -12.32 0.10
C PHE A 415 3.10 -13.01 -0.74
N THR A 416 4.36 -12.68 -0.48
CA THR A 416 5.50 -13.29 -1.17
C THR A 416 6.40 -14.03 -0.19
N ILE A 417 6.86 -15.22 -0.54
CA ILE A 417 7.88 -15.97 0.19
C ILE A 417 9.15 -16.01 -0.64
N ILE A 418 10.27 -15.62 -0.04
CA ILE A 418 11.59 -15.78 -0.62
C ILE A 418 12.30 -16.91 0.13
N ARG A 419 12.70 -17.95 -0.61
CA ARG A 419 13.42 -19.11 -0.07
C ARG A 419 14.87 -19.03 -0.50
N LEU A 420 15.76 -18.82 0.47
CA LEU A 420 17.19 -18.86 0.23
C LEU A 420 17.67 -20.31 0.21
N GLY A 421 18.54 -20.66 -0.73
CA GLY A 421 19.18 -21.96 -0.75
C GLY A 421 20.18 -22.15 0.38
N GLN A 422 20.51 -23.41 0.69
CA GLN A 422 21.51 -23.78 1.70
C GLN A 422 22.52 -24.77 1.12
N GLY A 423 23.71 -24.83 1.72
CA GLY A 423 24.76 -25.78 1.33
C GLY A 423 25.19 -25.58 -0.11
N ALA A 424 25.06 -26.61 -0.94
CA ALA A 424 25.40 -26.54 -2.37
C ALA A 424 24.54 -25.54 -3.17
N GLN A 425 23.35 -25.17 -2.66
CA GLN A 425 22.42 -24.25 -3.32
C GLN A 425 22.46 -22.83 -2.75
N LYS A 426 23.44 -22.51 -1.89
CA LYS A 426 23.49 -21.23 -1.15
C LYS A 426 23.44 -19.96 -2.01
N ALA A 427 23.92 -20.04 -3.26
CA ALA A 427 23.89 -18.94 -4.22
C ALA A 427 22.54 -18.78 -4.98
N GLN A 428 21.57 -19.66 -4.71
CA GLN A 428 20.25 -19.66 -5.37
C GLN A 428 19.17 -19.21 -4.37
N ALA A 429 18.12 -18.59 -4.89
CA ALA A 429 16.90 -18.32 -4.16
C ALA A 429 15.69 -18.36 -5.11
N SER A 430 14.51 -18.64 -4.57
CA SER A 430 13.23 -18.49 -5.27
C SER A 430 12.37 -17.41 -4.62
N ALA A 431 11.55 -16.74 -5.42
CA ALA A 431 10.39 -15.98 -4.95
C ALA A 431 9.11 -16.72 -5.35
N GLU A 432 8.23 -16.91 -4.39
CA GLU A 432 6.96 -17.63 -4.48
C GLU A 432 5.84 -16.67 -4.08
N TYR A 433 4.85 -16.49 -4.95
CA TYR A 433 3.75 -15.54 -4.76
C TYR A 433 2.49 -16.32 -4.44
N TYR A 434 1.75 -15.88 -3.42
CA TYR A 434 0.57 -16.59 -2.90
C TYR A 434 -0.63 -15.66 -2.83
N GLU A 435 -1.82 -16.22 -3.01
CA GLU A 435 -3.08 -15.54 -2.72
C GLU A 435 -3.59 -15.94 -1.33
N SER A 436 -4.31 -15.04 -0.66
CA SER A 436 -4.83 -15.27 0.70
C SER A 436 -5.87 -16.40 0.80
N THR A 437 -6.39 -16.89 -0.33
CA THR A 437 -7.25 -18.09 -0.38
C THR A 437 -6.49 -19.40 -0.23
N ASP A 438 -5.20 -19.44 -0.58
CA ASP A 438 -4.37 -20.64 -0.48
C ASP A 438 -2.91 -20.26 -0.20
N GLY A 439 -2.54 -20.24 1.08
CA GLY A 439 -1.17 -20.01 1.51
C GLY A 439 -0.24 -21.20 1.35
N THR A 440 -0.65 -22.30 0.71
CA THR A 440 0.16 -23.54 0.57
C THR A 440 0.68 -23.77 -0.84
N THR A 441 -0.04 -23.29 -1.86
CA THR A 441 0.36 -23.42 -3.28
C THR A 441 0.66 -22.04 -3.87
N PRO A 442 1.87 -21.77 -4.37
CA PRO A 442 2.16 -20.50 -5.01
C PRO A 442 1.43 -20.38 -6.34
N MET A 443 0.88 -19.20 -6.63
CA MET A 443 0.30 -18.87 -7.95
C MET A 443 1.37 -18.62 -9.01
N PHE A 444 2.57 -18.21 -8.58
CA PHE A 444 3.71 -17.93 -9.44
C PHE A 444 5.01 -18.18 -8.67
N THR A 445 6.04 -18.66 -9.37
CA THR A 445 7.37 -18.91 -8.79
C THR A 445 8.45 -18.51 -9.78
N GLU A 446 9.51 -17.86 -9.30
CA GLU A 446 10.67 -17.50 -10.10
C GLU A 446 11.98 -17.66 -9.33
N THR A 447 13.10 -17.74 -10.06
CA THR A 447 14.45 -17.78 -9.49
C THR A 447 15.06 -16.38 -9.44
N LEU A 448 15.80 -16.07 -8.36
CA LEU A 448 16.41 -14.75 -8.09
C LEU A 448 17.91 -14.64 -8.45
#